data_AF-J6UBD5-F1
#
_entry.id   AF-J6UBD5-F1
#
_cell.length_a   1.000
_cell.length_b   1.000
_cell.length_c   1.000
_cell.angle_alpha   90.00
_cell.angle_beta   90.00
_cell.angle_gamma   90.00
#
_symmetry.space_group_name_H-M   'P 1'
#
loop_
_entity.id
_entity.type
_entity.pdbx_description
1 polymer ?
#
loop_
_entity_poly.entity_id
_entity_poly.type
_entity_poly.pdbx_seq_one_letter_code
_entity_poly.pdbx_strand_id
1 'polypeptide(L)'
;MVGVLPCGIAPARAKAPGAVALVYVWQAGCSYCRDWEAKIGAIYDKTDEAKRAPLRPIERRTLEAAGLVLKRPVRYTPTFVLVADDAELGRIEGFPGEDLFWWRLGMLLNELPAEKP
;
A
#
# COMPACT_ATOMS: atom_id res chain seq x y z
N MET A 1 -50.48 13.07 -10.03
CA MET A 1 -49.14 13.12 -10.65
C MET A 1 -48.17 12.41 -9.71
N VAL A 2 -47.90 11.13 -9.93
CA VAL A 2 -46.88 10.38 -9.17
C VAL A 2 -45.55 10.63 -9.88
N GLY A 3 -44.74 11.53 -9.33
CA GLY A 3 -43.39 11.80 -9.83
C GLY A 3 -42.45 10.66 -9.43
N VAL A 4 -42.00 9.88 -10.40
CA VAL A 4 -40.92 8.90 -10.22
C VAL A 4 -39.61 9.67 -10.29
N LEU A 5 -38.91 9.82 -9.15
CA LEU A 5 -37.54 10.32 -9.11
C LEU A 5 -36.60 9.23 -9.66
N PRO A 6 -35.85 9.48 -10.75
CA PRO A 6 -34.89 8.52 -11.24
C PRO A 6 -33.72 8.39 -10.26
N CYS A 7 -33.39 7.15 -9.91
CA CYS A 7 -32.18 6.79 -9.19
C CYS A 7 -30.98 7.24 -10.03
N GLY A 8 -30.32 8.32 -9.62
CA GLY A 8 -29.13 8.83 -10.30
C GLY A 8 -28.03 7.78 -10.28
N ILE A 9 -27.60 7.34 -11.46
CA ILE A 9 -26.42 6.50 -11.63
C ILE A 9 -25.22 7.40 -11.35
N ALA A 10 -24.61 7.26 -10.17
CA ALA A 10 -23.33 7.90 -9.90
C ALA A 10 -22.25 7.24 -10.79
N PRO A 11 -21.39 8.02 -11.47
CA PRO A 11 -20.31 7.46 -12.26
C PRO A 11 -19.34 6.74 -11.32
N ALA A 12 -18.98 5.50 -11.64
CA ALA A 12 -17.88 4.81 -10.99
C ALA A 12 -16.60 5.63 -11.19
N ARG A 13 -15.91 6.00 -10.11
CA ARG A 13 -14.56 6.59 -10.21
C ARG A 13 -13.65 5.55 -10.85
N ALA A 14 -13.28 5.76 -12.11
CA ALA A 14 -12.25 4.97 -12.76
C ALA A 14 -10.95 5.11 -11.97
N LYS A 15 -10.35 3.98 -11.60
CA LYS A 15 -9.03 3.96 -10.98
C LYS A 15 -8.02 4.46 -12.01
N ALA A 16 -7.17 5.41 -11.63
CA ALA A 16 -6.13 5.90 -12.52
C ALA A 16 -5.23 4.72 -12.92
N PRO A 17 -5.02 4.48 -14.23
CA PRO A 17 -4.04 3.49 -14.67
C PRO A 17 -2.65 3.92 -14.18
N GLY A 18 -1.87 2.98 -13.63
CA GLY A 18 -0.58 3.23 -12.99
C GLY A 18 -0.65 3.64 -11.52
N ALA A 19 -1.71 3.30 -10.79
CA ALA A 19 -1.81 3.65 -9.37
C ALA A 19 -0.80 2.86 -8.53
N VAL A 20 0.32 3.50 -8.19
CA VAL A 20 1.39 2.95 -7.33
C VAL A 20 1.04 3.15 -5.86
N ALA A 21 1.31 2.15 -5.02
CA ALA A 21 1.24 2.30 -3.57
C ALA A 21 2.24 1.38 -2.84
N LEU A 22 2.75 1.84 -1.71
CA LEU A 22 3.36 0.97 -0.71
C LEU A 22 2.28 0.51 0.28
N VAL A 23 1.77 -0.70 0.08
CA VAL A 23 0.75 -1.28 0.97
C VAL A 23 1.41 -1.72 2.27
N TYR A 24 1.11 -1.03 3.36
CA TYR A 24 1.56 -1.40 4.70
C TYR A 24 0.52 -2.33 5.34
N VAL A 25 0.84 -3.62 5.37
CA VAL A 25 0.00 -4.66 5.99
C VAL A 25 0.36 -4.79 7.48
N TRP A 26 -0.60 -4.46 8.33
CA TRP A 26 -0.45 -4.44 9.79
C TRP A 26 -1.50 -5.32 10.48
N GLN A 27 -1.36 -5.56 11.78
CA GLN A 27 -2.40 -6.23 12.59
C GLN A 27 -2.37 -5.74 14.03
N ALA A 28 -3.50 -5.87 14.74
CA ALA A 28 -3.58 -5.61 16.16
C ALA A 28 -2.56 -6.45 16.96
N GLY A 29 -1.97 -5.87 18.00
CA GLY A 29 -0.98 -6.52 18.86
C GLY A 29 0.45 -6.60 18.31
N CYS A 30 0.67 -6.30 17.02
CA CYS A 30 1.99 -6.35 16.39
C CYS A 30 2.97 -5.30 16.96
N SER A 31 3.99 -5.75 17.71
CA SER A 31 5.01 -4.85 18.29
C SER A 31 5.86 -4.16 17.22
N TYR A 32 6.30 -4.90 16.20
CA TYR A 32 7.10 -4.35 15.09
C TYR A 32 6.33 -3.34 14.23
N CYS A 33 5.00 -3.48 14.13
CA CYS A 33 4.13 -2.53 13.45
C CYS A 33 4.13 -1.19 14.19
N ARG A 34 3.94 -1.23 15.51
CA ARG A 34 4.01 -0.04 16.38
C ARG A 34 5.38 0.62 16.32
N ASP A 35 6.45 -0.18 16.31
CA ASP A 35 7.81 0.35 16.22
C ASP A 35 8.06 1.06 14.87
N TRP A 36 7.61 0.45 13.76
CA TRP A 36 7.67 1.11 12.45
C TRP A 36 6.83 2.38 12.38
N GLU A 37 5.61 2.37 12.93
CA GLU A 37 4.73 3.54 12.95
C GLU A 37 5.34 4.70 13.74
N ALA A 38 5.93 4.41 14.91
CA ALA A 38 6.54 5.40 15.78
C ALA A 38 7.79 6.05 15.16
N LYS A 39 8.59 5.28 14.42
CA LYS A 39 9.85 5.74 13.83
C LYS A 39 9.69 6.33 12.43
N ILE A 40 8.89 5.67 11.59
CA ILE A 40 8.80 5.95 10.15
C ILE A 40 7.39 6.37 9.75
N GLY A 41 6.36 5.68 10.24
CA GLY A 41 4.98 5.92 9.80
C GLY A 41 4.54 7.38 9.90
N ALA A 42 4.94 8.08 10.97
CA ALA A 42 4.62 9.49 11.20
C ALA A 42 5.33 10.50 10.27
N ILE A 43 6.39 10.08 9.59
CA ILE A 43 7.17 10.93 8.67
C ILE A 43 7.11 10.47 7.22
N TYR A 44 6.59 9.26 6.95
CA TYR A 44 6.67 8.62 5.64
C TYR A 44 6.09 9.52 4.54
N ASP A 45 4.92 10.13 4.75
CA ASP A 45 4.23 11.01 3.80
C ASP A 45 5.02 12.26 3.36
N LYS A 46 6.10 12.59 4.08
CA LYS A 46 6.99 13.73 3.80
C LYS A 46 8.25 13.34 3.02
N THR A 47 8.44 12.05 2.75
CA THR A 47 9.64 11.52 2.10
C THR A 47 9.54 11.53 0.57
N ASP A 48 10.68 11.44 -0.11
CA ASP A 48 10.70 11.28 -1.57
C ASP A 48 10.20 9.89 -1.99
N GLU A 49 10.41 8.88 -1.14
CA GLU A 49 9.86 7.55 -1.31
C GLU A 49 8.33 7.56 -1.35
N ALA A 50 7.67 8.34 -0.48
CA ALA A 50 6.21 8.45 -0.48
C ALA A 50 5.65 9.16 -1.71
N LYS A 51 6.42 10.06 -2.34
CA LYS A 51 6.02 10.66 -3.63
C LYS A 51 5.96 9.61 -4.72
N ARG A 52 6.88 8.63 -4.68
CA ARG A 52 6.94 7.52 -5.64
C ARG A 52 5.96 6.39 -5.31
N ALA A 53 5.78 6.10 -4.03
CA ALA A 53 4.89 5.05 -3.54
C ALA A 53 4.16 5.51 -2.26
N PRO A 54 3.00 6.18 -2.41
CA PRO A 54 2.18 6.59 -1.28
C PRO A 54 1.80 5.41 -0.38
N LEU A 55 1.80 5.64 0.92
CA LEU A 55 1.49 4.60 1.90
C LEU A 55 -0.01 4.27 1.87
N ARG A 56 -0.34 2.98 1.80
CA ARG A 56 -1.72 2.48 1.94
C ARG A 56 -1.79 1.46 3.08
N PRO A 57 -2.16 1.87 4.30
CA PRO A 57 -2.31 0.94 5.41
C PRO A 57 -3.50 0.00 5.21
N ILE A 58 -3.30 -1.30 5.41
CA ILE A 58 -4.35 -2.34 5.33
C ILE A 58 -4.17 -3.30 6.49
N GLU A 59 -5.25 -3.59 7.20
CA GLU A 59 -5.22 -4.60 8.25
C GLU A 59 -5.18 -6.01 7.64
N ARG A 60 -4.31 -6.90 8.13
CA ARG A 60 -4.11 -8.24 7.56
C ARG A 60 -5.41 -9.03 7.41
N ARG A 61 -6.35 -8.89 8.34
CA ARG A 61 -7.65 -9.59 8.31
C ARG A 61 -8.58 -9.12 7.18
N THR A 62 -8.37 -7.92 6.63
CA THR A 62 -9.18 -7.36 5.54
C THR A 62 -8.45 -7.41 4.20
N LEU A 63 -7.23 -7.97 4.16
CA LEU A 63 -6.37 -7.98 2.99
C LEU A 63 -6.99 -8.68 1.78
N GLU A 64 -7.74 -9.77 1.98
CA GLU A 64 -8.41 -10.48 0.89
C GLU A 64 -9.49 -9.63 0.22
N ALA A 65 -10.15 -8.75 0.97
CA ALA A 65 -11.15 -7.83 0.45
C ALA A 65 -10.55 -6.58 -0.22
N ALA A 66 -9.22 -6.40 -0.16
CA ALA A 66 -8.54 -5.22 -0.70
C ALA A 66 -8.36 -5.26 -2.23
N GLY A 67 -8.71 -6.38 -2.89
CA GLY A 67 -8.61 -6.50 -4.35
C GLY A 67 -7.17 -6.55 -4.88
N LEU A 68 -6.20 -6.95 -4.04
CA LEU A 68 -4.79 -7.02 -4.43
C LEU A 68 -4.46 -8.37 -5.09
N VAL A 69 -3.70 -8.32 -6.19
CA VAL A 69 -3.12 -9.50 -6.83
C VAL A 69 -1.73 -9.73 -6.24
N LEU A 70 -1.68 -10.47 -5.14
CA LEU A 70 -0.44 -10.79 -4.43
C LEU A 70 0.24 -12.03 -5.02
N LYS A 71 1.57 -11.99 -5.16
CA LYS A 71 2.39 -13.14 -5.60
C LYS A 71 2.33 -14.31 -4.61
N ARG A 72 2.09 -14.01 -3.33
CA ARG A 72 1.97 -15.00 -2.24
C ARG A 72 1.19 -14.44 -1.04
N PRO A 73 0.63 -15.28 -0.15
CA PRO A 73 -0.01 -14.82 1.07
C PRO A 73 0.93 -13.98 1.96
N VAL A 74 0.37 -13.01 2.69
CA VAL A 74 1.09 -12.27 3.74
C VAL A 74 1.00 -13.07 5.03
N ARG A 75 2.13 -13.60 5.50
CA ARG A 75 2.22 -14.43 6.71
C ARG A 75 2.75 -13.67 7.94
N TYR A 76 3.47 -12.57 7.71
CA TYR A 76 4.14 -11.80 8.74
C TYR A 76 3.67 -10.34 8.74
N THR A 77 3.74 -9.68 9.88
CA THR A 77 3.46 -8.26 10.04
C THR A 77 4.58 -7.59 10.84
N PRO A 78 5.05 -6.40 10.46
CA PRO A 78 4.59 -5.62 9.31
C PRO A 78 5.07 -6.24 7.98
N THR A 79 4.28 -6.10 6.92
CA THR A 79 4.72 -6.40 5.53
C THR A 79 4.42 -5.19 4.67
N PHE A 80 5.37 -4.76 3.85
CA PHE A 80 5.24 -3.62 2.95
C PHE A 80 5.25 -4.15 1.52
N VAL A 81 4.12 -4.10 0.83
CA VAL A 81 3.96 -4.61 -0.53
C VAL A 81 3.91 -3.45 -1.49
N LEU A 82 4.89 -3.35 -2.38
CA LEU A 82 4.84 -2.39 -3.48
C LEU A 82 3.90 -2.95 -4.54
N VAL A 83 2.90 -2.16 -4.91
CA VAL A 83 1.95 -2.52 -5.95
C VAL A 83 1.90 -1.44 -7.02
N ALA A 84 1.61 -1.85 -8.25
CA ALA A 84 1.14 -0.99 -9.33
C ALA A 84 -0.13 -1.63 -9.91
N ASP A 85 -1.19 -0.83 -10.05
CA ASP A 85 -2.50 -1.32 -10.51
C ASP A 85 -3.01 -2.53 -9.70
N ASP A 86 -2.83 -2.45 -8.37
CA ASP A 86 -3.11 -3.51 -7.38
C ASP A 86 -2.36 -4.84 -7.57
N ALA A 87 -1.47 -4.94 -8.56
CA ALA A 87 -0.59 -6.08 -8.75
C ALA A 87 0.72 -5.89 -7.98
N GLU A 88 1.13 -6.91 -7.23
CA GLU A 88 2.38 -6.88 -6.47
C GLU A 88 3.61 -6.89 -7.38
N LEU A 89 4.49 -5.90 -7.17
CA LEU A 89 5.81 -5.84 -7.77
C LEU A 89 6.84 -6.54 -6.88
N GLY A 90 6.78 -6.29 -5.58
CA GLY A 90 7.62 -6.94 -4.58
C GLY A 90 7.22 -6.54 -3.16
N ARG A 91 7.97 -7.01 -2.16
CA ARG A 91 7.65 -6.71 -0.76
C ARG A 91 8.85 -6.74 0.18
N ILE A 92 8.68 -6.10 1.33
CA ILE A 92 9.55 -6.20 2.50
C ILE A 92 8.75 -6.88 3.61
N GLU A 93 9.31 -7.92 4.22
CA GLU A 93 8.72 -8.56 5.40
C GLU A 93 9.51 -8.21 6.65
N GLY A 94 8.80 -7.76 7.68
CA GLY A 94 9.36 -7.37 8.97
C GLY A 94 10.05 -6.02 8.98
N PHE A 95 10.25 -5.52 10.20
CA PHE A 95 10.93 -4.26 10.47
C PHE A 95 12.03 -4.47 11.54
N PRO A 96 13.27 -4.76 11.12
CA PRO A 96 14.40 -4.95 12.05
C PRO A 96 15.04 -3.62 12.50
N GLY A 97 14.71 -2.50 11.82
CA GLY A 97 15.27 -1.18 12.09
C GLY A 97 15.12 -0.23 10.90
N GLU A 98 15.38 1.05 11.13
CA GLU A 98 15.14 2.14 10.16
C GLU A 98 16.06 2.05 8.94
N ASP A 99 17.37 1.96 9.15
CA ASP A 99 18.36 1.91 8.06
C ASP A 99 18.09 0.76 7.08
N LEU A 100 17.78 -0.42 7.62
CA LEU A 100 17.43 -1.60 6.83
C LEU A 100 16.08 -1.45 6.12
N PHE A 101 15.14 -0.70 6.68
CA PHE A 101 13.89 -0.39 5.98
C PHE A 101 14.15 0.51 4.78
N TRP A 102 14.86 1.62 4.97
CA TRP A 102 15.15 2.57 3.90
C TRP A 102 15.97 1.96 2.77
N TRP A 103 17.01 1.18 3.10
CA TRP A 103 17.79 0.47 2.09
C TRP A 103 16.93 -0.50 1.26
N ARG A 104 16.12 -1.35 1.91
CA ARG A 104 15.24 -2.31 1.22
C ARG A 104 14.14 -1.62 0.42
N LEU A 105 13.60 -0.50 0.92
CA LEU A 105 12.60 0.29 0.20
C LEU A 105 13.21 0.92 -1.05
N GLY A 106 14.41 1.49 -0.96
CA GLY A 106 15.12 2.03 -2.12
C GLY A 106 15.31 0.98 -3.22
N MET A 107 15.72 -0.24 -2.87
CA MET A 107 15.79 -1.36 -3.81
C MET A 107 14.41 -1.72 -4.40
N LEU A 108 13.39 -1.83 -3.55
CA LEU A 108 12.04 -2.20 -3.97
C LEU A 108 11.43 -1.17 -4.94
N LEU A 109 11.70 0.11 -4.73
CA LEU A 109 11.20 1.18 -5.62
C LEU A 109 11.83 1.16 -7.02
N ASN A 110 12.95 0.45 -7.22
CA ASN A 110 13.52 0.26 -8.56
C ASN A 110 12.72 -0.73 -9.42
N GLU A 111 11.77 -1.46 -8.82
CA GLU A 111 10.83 -2.33 -9.54
C GLU A 111 9.68 -1.55 -10.18
N LEU A 112 9.55 -0.24 -9.90
CA LEU A 112 8.51 0.58 -10.51
C LEU A 112 8.70 0.63 -12.02
N PRO A 113 7.62 0.49 -12.81
CA PRO A 113 7.69 0.69 -14.24
C PRO A 113 8.16 2.11 -14.53
N ALA A 114 8.95 2.29 -15.59
CA ALA A 114 9.34 3.61 -16.06
C ALA A 114 8.09 4.47 -16.29
N GLU A 115 8.11 5.68 -15.77
CA GLU A 115 7.03 6.64 -15.97
C GLU A 115 6.89 6.88 -17.47
N LYS A 116 5.70 6.61 -18.01
CA LYS A 116 5.41 6.93 -19.42
C LYS A 116 5.30 8.46 -19.51
N PRO A 117 6.02 9.10 -20.45
CA PRO A 117 5.95 10.54 -20.66
C PRO A 117 4.56 11.01 -21.13
#